data_AF-A0A7J4NSQ4-F1
#
_entry.id   AF-A0A7J4NSQ4-F1
#
_cell.length_a   1.000
_cell.length_b   1.000
_cell.length_c   1.000
_cell.angle_alpha   90.00
_cell.angle_beta   90.00
_cell.angle_gamma   90.00
#
_symmetry.space_group_name_H-M   'P 1'
#
loop_
_entity.id
_entity.type
_entity.pdbx_description
1 polymer ?
#
loop_
_entity_poly.entity_id
_entity_poly.type
_entity_poly.pdbx_seq_one_letter_code
_entity_poly.pdbx_strand_id
1 'polypeptide(L)'
;MLFSLKAAHDQAEDRRLREAARIRHQVDVEEAMANVSSRMHRENLEEDIQRCWSALRKLGRDGSPVELADVRTYLSSIAVEEGASEDEAEAEGEISGFVASLFLTHRGFAEIWQMGEANQGRIFLRDRWPKVETFDEARVAIARERGITLEEVEA
;
A
#
# COMPACT_ATOMS: atom_id res chain seq x y z
N MET A 1 2.27 -29.35 -42.24
CA MET A 1 3.44 -29.19 -41.34
C MET A 1 3.92 -27.73 -41.24
N LEU A 2 3.96 -26.94 -42.32
CA LEU A 2 4.39 -25.53 -42.29
C LEU A 2 3.53 -24.61 -41.41
N PHE A 3 2.22 -24.83 -41.35
CA PHE A 3 1.31 -24.06 -40.48
C PHE A 3 1.57 -24.26 -39.00
N SER A 4 1.99 -25.45 -38.58
CA SER A 4 2.31 -25.75 -37.18
C SER A 4 3.63 -25.10 -36.75
N LEU A 5 4.60 -25.02 -37.67
CA LEU A 5 5.89 -24.36 -37.40
C LEU A 5 5.73 -22.83 -37.30
N LYS A 6 4.93 -22.24 -38.20
CA LYS A 6 4.58 -20.81 -38.15
C LYS A 6 3.81 -20.46 -36.89
N ALA A 7 2.79 -21.25 -36.53
CA ALA A 7 2.04 -21.04 -35.29
C ALA A 7 2.91 -21.17 -34.03
N ALA A 8 3.88 -22.11 -34.02
CA ALA A 8 4.83 -22.23 -32.91
C ALA A 8 5.80 -21.04 -32.82
N HIS A 9 6.21 -20.48 -33.97
CA HIS A 9 7.03 -19.28 -34.03
C HIS A 9 6.27 -18.05 -33.52
N ASP A 10 5.05 -17.83 -34.01
CA ASP A 10 4.19 -16.70 -33.58
C ASP A 10 3.90 -16.78 -32.07
N GLN A 11 3.64 -17.99 -31.54
CA GLN A 11 3.49 -18.21 -30.09
C GLN A 11 4.78 -18.02 -29.28
N ALA A 12 5.95 -18.21 -29.88
CA ALA A 12 7.23 -17.94 -29.22
C ALA A 12 7.53 -16.44 -29.17
N GLU A 13 7.23 -15.71 -30.25
CA GLU A 13 7.32 -14.25 -30.28
C GLU A 13 6.36 -13.59 -29.29
N ASP A 14 5.09 -14.04 -29.26
CA ASP A 14 4.10 -13.55 -28.28
C ASP A 14 4.55 -13.76 -26.83
N ARG A 15 5.12 -14.93 -26.52
CA ARG A 15 5.67 -15.20 -25.19
C ARG A 15 6.84 -14.28 -24.87
N ARG A 16 7.75 -14.09 -25.82
CA ARG A 16 8.91 -13.19 -25.66
C ARG A 16 8.47 -11.74 -25.44
N LEU A 17 7.44 -11.27 -26.14
CA LEU A 17 6.88 -9.93 -25.96
C LEU A 17 6.26 -9.76 -24.56
N ARG A 18 5.52 -10.75 -24.07
CA ARG A 18 4.96 -10.75 -22.71
C ARG A 18 6.07 -10.79 -21.65
N GLU A 19 7.11 -11.60 -21.85
CA GLU A 19 8.26 -11.68 -20.95
C GLU A 19 8.99 -10.35 -20.87
N ALA A 20 9.24 -9.70 -22.01
CA ALA A 20 9.87 -8.40 -22.09
C ALA A 20 9.03 -7.29 -21.43
N ALA A 21 7.71 -7.34 -21.58
CA ALA A 21 6.79 -6.44 -20.89
C ALA A 21 6.81 -6.68 -19.37
N ARG A 22 6.83 -7.94 -18.91
CA ARG A 22 6.93 -8.29 -17.49
C ARG A 22 8.23 -7.77 -16.88
N ILE A 23 9.36 -7.97 -17.55
CA ILE A 23 10.67 -7.51 -17.07
C ILE A 23 10.70 -5.98 -16.99
N ARG A 24 10.20 -5.29 -18.02
CA ARG A 24 10.13 -3.82 -18.01
C ARG A 24 9.25 -3.31 -16.88
N HIS A 25 8.06 -3.88 -16.73
CA HIS A 25 7.14 -3.50 -15.66
C HIS A 25 7.73 -3.75 -14.27
N GLN A 26 8.46 -4.86 -14.10
CA GLN A 26 9.15 -5.16 -12.84
C GLN A 26 10.21 -4.10 -12.53
N VAL A 27 11.01 -3.69 -13.52
CA VAL A 27 12.02 -2.63 -13.36
C VAL A 27 11.36 -1.29 -13.04
N ASP A 28 10.27 -0.93 -13.72
CA ASP A 28 9.54 0.32 -13.49
C ASP A 28 8.95 0.35 -12.05
N VAL A 29 8.44 -0.79 -11.56
CA VAL A 29 7.94 -0.93 -10.19
C VAL A 29 9.09 -0.85 -9.17
N GLU A 30 10.21 -1.51 -9.43
CA GLU A 30 11.39 -1.45 -8.55
C GLU A 30 11.98 -0.04 -8.45
N GLU A 31 12.06 0.69 -9.57
CA GLU A 31 12.51 2.08 -9.59
C GLU A 31 11.55 3.00 -8.84
N ALA A 32 10.24 2.82 -9.03
CA ALA A 32 9.23 3.56 -8.28
C ALA A 32 9.33 3.29 -6.77
N MET A 33 9.53 2.04 -6.36
CA MET A 33 9.72 1.67 -4.95
C MET A 33 11.03 2.20 -4.37
N ALA A 34 12.12 2.23 -5.15
CA ALA A 34 13.40 2.77 -4.71
C ALA A 34 13.34 4.29 -4.47
N ASN A 35 12.65 5.03 -5.34
CA ASN A 35 12.48 6.47 -5.18
C ASN A 35 11.68 6.80 -3.91
N VAL A 36 10.61 6.05 -3.68
CA VAL A 36 9.79 6.12 -2.46
C VAL A 36 10.62 5.79 -1.21
N SER A 37 11.38 4.70 -1.23
CA SER A 37 12.22 4.29 -0.10
C SER A 37 13.35 5.28 0.20
N SER A 38 13.84 6.04 -0.79
CA SER A 38 14.87 7.06 -0.58
C SER A 38 14.35 8.30 0.15
N ARG A 39 13.04 8.60 0.03
CA ARG A 39 12.39 9.74 0.70
C ARG A 39 11.87 9.39 2.08
N MET A 40 11.80 8.10 2.42
CA MET A 40 11.21 7.61 3.65
C MET A 40 12.30 7.09 4.59
N HIS A 41 12.49 7.76 5.73
CA HIS A 41 13.41 7.27 6.75
C HIS A 41 12.78 6.09 7.51
N ARG A 42 13.56 5.03 7.75
CA ARG A 42 13.07 3.78 8.36
C ARG A 42 12.52 3.97 9.78
N GLU A 43 13.00 4.99 10.51
CA GLU A 43 12.51 5.38 11.84
C GLU A 43 11.13 6.04 11.75
N ASN A 44 10.88 6.86 10.70
CA ASN A 44 9.59 7.48 10.46
C ASN A 44 8.56 6.49 9.91
N LEU A 45 8.97 5.46 9.16
CA LEU A 45 8.04 4.54 8.51
C LEU A 45 7.10 3.82 9.49
N GLU A 46 7.61 3.30 10.61
CA GLU A 46 6.75 2.59 11.57
C GLU A 46 5.76 3.55 12.24
N GLU A 47 6.20 4.76 12.53
CA GLU A 47 5.34 5.83 13.04
C GLU A 47 4.27 6.22 12.01
N ASP A 48 4.64 6.35 10.73
CA ASP A 48 3.72 6.64 9.62
C ASP A 48 2.67 5.53 9.44
N ILE A 49 3.07 4.26 9.58
CA ILE A 49 2.15 3.11 9.54
C ILE A 49 1.13 3.22 10.69
N GLN A 50 1.58 3.53 11.90
CA GLN A 50 0.70 3.69 13.07
C GLN A 50 -0.22 4.91 12.96
N ARG A 51 0.31 6.04 12.48
CA ARG A 51 -0.45 7.28 12.19
C ARG A 51 -1.52 7.00 11.13
N CYS A 52 -1.17 6.31 10.05
CA CYS A 52 -2.09 5.92 8.99
C CYS A 52 -3.19 4.97 9.48
N TRP A 53 -2.87 3.96 10.31
CA TRP A 53 -3.89 3.07 10.89
C TRP A 53 -4.83 3.82 11.82
N SER A 54 -4.30 4.75 12.63
CA SER A 54 -5.10 5.59 13.51
C SER A 54 -6.03 6.52 12.72
N ALA A 55 -5.54 7.12 11.63
CA ALA A 55 -6.34 7.92 10.70
C ALA A 55 -7.47 7.09 10.08
N LEU A 56 -7.16 5.90 9.57
CA LEU A 56 -8.12 4.96 9.02
C LEU A 56 -9.25 4.65 10.01
N ARG A 57 -8.93 4.40 11.28
CA ARG A 57 -9.95 4.09 12.30
C ARG A 57 -10.78 5.30 12.73
N LYS A 58 -10.19 6.49 12.75
CA LYS A 58 -10.93 7.74 13.03
C LYS A 58 -11.95 8.06 11.93
N LEU A 59 -11.56 7.87 10.67
CA LEU A 59 -12.41 8.11 9.50
C LEU A 59 -13.44 6.98 9.31
N GLY A 60 -12.99 5.73 9.38
CA GLY A 60 -13.75 4.50 9.12
C GLY A 60 -14.40 3.94 10.37
N ARG A 61 -15.20 4.76 11.08
CA ARG A 61 -15.90 4.37 12.32
C ARG A 61 -16.52 2.98 12.18
N ASP A 62 -16.35 2.15 13.21
CA ASP A 62 -16.82 0.76 13.29
C ASP A 62 -16.32 -0.17 12.16
N GLY A 63 -15.19 0.14 11.52
CA GLY A 63 -14.61 -0.67 10.44
C GLY A 63 -15.22 -0.38 9.07
N SER A 64 -15.84 0.79 8.89
CA SER A 64 -16.35 1.23 7.59
C SER A 64 -15.20 1.48 6.61
N PRO A 65 -15.35 1.13 5.32
CA PRO A 65 -14.38 1.50 4.29
C PRO A 65 -14.15 3.00 4.20
N VAL A 66 -12.89 3.40 4.00
CA VAL A 66 -12.47 4.80 3.85
C VAL A 66 -11.74 4.96 2.53
N GLU A 67 -11.95 6.06 1.83
CA GLU A 67 -11.18 6.37 0.63
C GLU A 67 -9.76 6.79 1.02
N LEU A 68 -8.75 6.29 0.31
CA LEU A 68 -7.35 6.63 0.58
C LEU A 68 -7.11 8.15 0.47
N ALA A 69 -7.84 8.83 -0.42
CA ALA A 69 -7.80 10.28 -0.55
C ALA A 69 -8.15 10.99 0.78
N ASP A 70 -9.19 10.53 1.48
CA ASP A 70 -9.60 11.09 2.78
C ASP A 70 -8.53 10.86 3.86
N VAL A 71 -7.89 9.68 3.84
CA VAL A 71 -6.78 9.37 4.75
C VAL A 71 -5.60 10.31 4.51
N ARG A 72 -5.23 10.56 3.25
CA ARG A 72 -4.16 11.50 2.88
C ARG A 72 -4.48 12.91 3.34
N THR A 73 -5.67 13.42 3.03
CA THR A 73 -6.10 14.76 3.45
C THR A 73 -6.05 14.91 4.97
N TYR A 74 -6.45 13.86 5.71
CA TYR A 74 -6.38 13.86 7.17
C TYR A 74 -4.93 13.90 7.67
N LEU A 75 -4.03 13.10 7.10
CA LEU A 75 -2.61 13.09 7.48
C LEU A 75 -1.92 14.42 7.15
N SER A 76 -2.19 15.02 5.99
CA SER A 76 -1.69 16.35 5.64
C SER A 76 -2.20 17.42 6.62
N SER A 77 -3.46 17.35 7.05
CA SER A 77 -3.99 18.30 8.04
C SER A 77 -3.26 18.20 9.40
N ILE A 78 -2.91 16.99 9.83
CA ILE A 78 -2.12 16.78 11.05
C ILE A 78 -0.71 17.35 10.88
N ALA A 79 -0.07 17.13 9.73
CA ALA A 79 1.28 17.64 9.50
C ALA A 79 1.34 19.18 9.51
N VAL A 80 0.31 19.85 8.98
CA VAL A 80 0.16 21.31 9.08
C VAL A 80 -0.02 21.75 10.53
N GLU A 81 -0.84 21.04 11.33
CA GLU A 81 -0.98 21.31 12.77
C GLU A 81 0.33 21.12 13.54
N GLU A 82 1.17 20.18 13.12
CA GLU A 82 2.51 19.92 13.67
C GLU A 82 3.58 20.94 13.22
N GLY A 83 3.23 21.86 12.31
CA GLY A 83 4.04 23.00 11.91
C GLY A 83 4.70 22.90 10.53
N ALA A 84 4.33 21.91 9.71
CA ALA A 84 4.76 21.82 8.32
C ALA A 84 4.07 22.90 7.45
N SER A 85 4.71 23.33 6.36
CA SER A 85 4.04 24.14 5.36
C SER A 85 3.00 23.32 4.58
N GLU A 86 1.98 23.96 4.01
CA GLU A 86 0.91 23.26 3.26
C GLU A 86 1.48 22.41 2.10
N ASP A 87 2.43 22.97 1.34
CA ASP A 87 3.06 22.28 0.20
C ASP A 87 3.89 21.06 0.64
N GLU A 88 4.61 21.17 1.76
CA GLU A 88 5.39 20.06 2.32
C GLU A 88 4.47 18.97 2.90
N ALA A 89 3.42 19.38 3.62
CA ALA A 89 2.44 18.47 4.22
C ALA A 89 1.64 17.69 3.17
N GLU A 90 1.31 18.32 2.04
CA GLU A 90 0.65 17.65 0.92
C GLU A 90 1.60 16.62 0.28
N ALA A 91 2.81 17.05 -0.11
CA ALA A 91 3.76 16.17 -0.76
C ALA A 91 4.21 14.98 0.12
N GLU A 92 4.43 15.22 1.41
CA GLU A 92 4.80 14.18 2.37
C GLU A 92 3.62 13.27 2.69
N GLY A 93 2.44 13.82 2.97
CA GLY A 93 1.22 13.06 3.28
C GLY A 93 0.74 12.17 2.15
N GLU A 94 0.92 12.58 0.88
CA GLU A 94 0.61 11.75 -0.28
C GLU A 94 1.48 10.49 -0.34
N ILE A 95 2.79 10.65 -0.17
CA ILE A 95 3.76 9.55 -0.28
C ILE A 95 3.68 8.66 0.96
N SER A 96 3.77 9.23 2.16
CA SER A 96 3.75 8.48 3.42
C SER A 96 2.42 7.76 3.61
N GLY A 97 1.29 8.44 3.37
CA GLY A 97 -0.04 7.85 3.49
C GLY A 97 -0.26 6.68 2.54
N PHE A 98 0.21 6.79 1.29
CA PHE A 98 0.12 5.69 0.34
C PHE A 98 1.01 4.51 0.73
N VAL A 99 2.27 4.75 1.07
CA VAL A 99 3.22 3.69 1.41
C VAL A 99 2.82 2.98 2.70
N ALA A 100 2.44 3.74 3.72
CA ALA A 100 1.89 3.22 4.96
C ALA A 100 0.68 2.31 4.69
N SER A 101 -0.21 2.69 3.76
CA SER A 101 -1.35 1.84 3.40
C SER A 101 -0.94 0.49 2.78
N LEU A 102 0.11 0.47 1.96
CA LEU A 102 0.67 -0.77 1.39
C LEU A 102 1.27 -1.66 2.49
N PHE A 103 1.99 -1.07 3.45
CA PHE A 103 2.50 -1.84 4.59
C PHE A 103 1.38 -2.37 5.49
N LEU A 104 0.35 -1.56 5.80
CA LEU A 104 -0.81 -2.00 6.57
C LEU A 104 -1.49 -3.19 5.92
N THR A 105 -1.61 -3.18 4.59
CA THR A 105 -2.26 -4.26 3.86
C THR A 105 -1.38 -5.51 3.79
N HIS A 106 -0.10 -5.36 3.50
CA HIS A 106 0.86 -6.46 3.48
C HIS A 106 0.96 -7.18 4.84
N ARG A 107 1.10 -6.40 5.92
CA ARG A 107 1.19 -6.91 7.30
C ARG A 107 -0.17 -7.41 7.83
N GLY A 108 -1.27 -7.08 7.16
CA GLY A 108 -2.60 -7.64 7.46
C GLY A 108 -3.42 -6.85 8.48
N PHE A 109 -3.09 -5.58 8.71
CA PHE A 109 -3.89 -4.64 9.50
C PHE A 109 -5.12 -4.15 8.72
N ALA A 110 -4.99 -3.97 7.40
CA ALA A 110 -6.05 -3.43 6.57
C ALA A 110 -6.26 -4.26 5.29
N GLU A 111 -7.41 -4.09 4.67
CA GLU A 111 -7.70 -4.52 3.31
C GLU A 111 -7.70 -3.32 2.37
N ILE A 112 -7.26 -3.52 1.13
CA ILE A 112 -7.24 -2.51 0.07
C ILE A 112 -7.95 -3.05 -1.17
N TRP A 113 -8.76 -2.21 -1.81
CA TRP A 113 -9.33 -2.48 -3.12
C TRP A 113 -9.52 -1.20 -3.90
N GLN A 114 -9.60 -1.31 -5.22
CA GLN A 114 -9.79 -0.18 -6.13
C GLN A 114 -11.10 -0.34 -6.88
N MET A 115 -11.89 0.74 -6.95
CA MET A 115 -13.15 0.80 -7.68
C MET A 115 -13.01 1.75 -8.88
N GLY A 116 -13.24 1.24 -10.09
CA GLY A 116 -13.15 2.01 -11.34
C GLY A 116 -12.12 1.45 -12.31
N GLU A 117 -11.69 2.26 -13.27
CA GLU A 117 -10.64 1.87 -14.22
C GLU A 117 -9.27 1.75 -13.51
N ALA A 118 -8.42 0.83 -13.97
CA ALA A 118 -7.14 0.52 -13.30
C ALA A 118 -6.25 1.76 -13.04
N ASN A 119 -6.31 2.77 -13.92
CA ASN A 119 -5.44 3.96 -13.84
C ASN A 119 -6.12 5.18 -13.19
N GLN A 120 -7.42 5.11 -12.88
CA GLN A 120 -8.22 6.26 -12.40
C GLN A 120 -9.21 5.88 -11.29
N GLY A 121 -9.18 4.63 -10.84
CA GLY A 121 -10.09 4.11 -9.85
C GLY A 121 -9.77 4.62 -8.45
N ARG A 122 -10.81 4.80 -7.65
CA ARG A 122 -10.71 5.22 -6.25
C ARG A 122 -10.24 4.07 -5.40
N ILE A 123 -9.25 4.32 -4.56
CA ILE A 123 -8.65 3.32 -3.67
C ILE A 123 -9.34 3.41 -2.32
N PHE A 124 -9.79 2.26 -1.81
CA PHE A 124 -10.44 2.15 -0.50
C PHE A 124 -9.61 1.28 0.42
N LEU A 125 -9.61 1.64 1.70
CA LEU A 125 -8.99 0.93 2.80
C LEU A 125 -10.06 0.54 3.83
N ARG A 126 -9.90 -0.62 4.45
CA ARG A 126 -10.73 -1.06 5.58
C ARG A 126 -9.89 -1.69 6.67
N ASP A 127 -10.12 -1.27 7.91
CA ASP A 127 -9.54 -1.91 9.08
C ASP A 127 -10.06 -3.36 9.22
N ARG A 128 -9.15 -4.33 9.32
CA ARG A 128 -9.49 -5.74 9.55
C ARG A 128 -9.81 -6.02 11.01
N TRP A 129 -9.41 -5.13 11.92
CA TRP A 129 -9.45 -5.35 13.37
C TRP A 129 -10.28 -4.30 14.11
N PRO A 130 -11.56 -4.03 13.73
CA PRO A 130 -12.34 -2.97 14.37
C PRO A 130 -12.62 -3.19 15.86
N LYS A 131 -12.46 -4.42 16.35
CA LYS A 131 -12.72 -4.83 17.75
C LYS A 131 -11.52 -4.68 18.69
N VAL A 132 -10.31 -4.43 18.17
CA VAL A 132 -9.13 -4.20 19.00
C VAL A 132 -8.96 -2.71 19.24
N GLU A 133 -8.40 -2.29 20.36
CA GLU A 133 -8.27 -0.86 20.67
C GLU A 133 -6.92 -0.32 20.22
N THR A 134 -5.86 -1.13 20.33
CA THR A 134 -4.48 -0.68 20.11
C THR A 134 -3.82 -1.35 18.91
N PHE A 135 -2.79 -0.70 18.37
CA PHE A 135 -2.00 -1.25 17.27
C PHE A 135 -1.30 -2.55 17.67
N ASP A 136 -0.81 -2.65 18.91
CA ASP A 136 -0.18 -3.85 19.45
C ASP A 136 -1.17 -5.02 19.60
N GLU A 137 -2.42 -4.76 19.98
CA GLU A 137 -3.45 -5.80 20.00
C GLU A 137 -3.76 -6.32 18.60
N ALA A 138 -3.79 -5.44 17.59
CA ALA A 138 -3.91 -5.84 16.20
C ALA A 138 -2.73 -6.73 15.78
N ARG A 139 -1.50 -6.40 16.17
CA ARG A 139 -0.30 -7.23 15.92
C ARG A 139 -0.43 -8.62 16.52
N VAL A 140 -0.86 -8.71 17.79
CA VAL A 140 -1.06 -10.00 18.46
C VAL A 140 -2.14 -10.82 17.76
N ALA A 141 -3.23 -10.17 17.32
CA ALA A 141 -4.31 -10.83 16.60
C ALA A 141 -3.84 -11.35 15.23
N ILE A 142 -3.04 -10.57 14.49
CA ILE A 142 -2.44 -10.95 13.21
C ILE A 142 -1.47 -12.13 13.40
N ALA A 143 -0.56 -12.04 14.37
CA ALA A 143 0.41 -13.09 14.67
C ALA A 143 -0.30 -14.41 15.01
N ARG A 144 -1.37 -14.34 15.82
CA ARG A 144 -2.22 -15.49 16.15
C ARG A 144 -2.94 -16.05 14.92
N GLU A 145 -3.49 -15.20 14.06
CA GLU A 145 -4.18 -15.61 12.82
C GLU A 145 -3.23 -16.33 11.85
N ARG A 146 -2.02 -15.78 11.68
CA ARG A 146 -1.03 -16.29 10.73
C ARG A 146 -0.17 -17.43 11.29
N GLY A 147 -0.19 -17.65 12.60
CA GLY A 147 0.66 -18.66 13.26
C GLY A 147 2.14 -18.30 13.23
N ILE A 148 2.46 -17.00 13.24
CA ILE A 148 3.83 -16.45 13.17
C ILE A 148 4.16 -15.66 14.45
N THR A 149 5.43 -15.33 14.63
CA THR A 149 5.91 -14.49 15.74
C THR A 149 5.61 -13.01 15.50
N LEU A 150 5.71 -12.18 16.54
CA LEU A 150 5.50 -10.72 16.43
C LEU A 150 6.56 -10.00 15.60
N GLU A 151 7.78 -10.54 15.54
CA GLU A 151 8.88 -10.02 14.72
C GLU A 151 8.60 -10.27 13.23
N GLU A 152 8.02 -11.42 12.90
CA GLU A 152 7.61 -11.77 11.52
C GLU A 152 6.42 -10.95 11.00
N VAL A 153 5.70 -10.22 11.87
CA VAL A 153 4.67 -9.26 11.45
C VAL A 153 5.28 -7.92 11.00
N GLU A 154 6.46 -7.56 11.51
CA GLU A 154 7.17 -6.32 11.15
C GLU A 154 8.09 -6.46 9.94
N ALA A 155 8.60 -7.67 9.71
CA ALA A 155 9.47 -8.06 8.60
C ALA A 155 8.76 -7.95 7.23
#